data_AF-D6TN62-F1
#
_entry.id   AF-D6TN62-F1
#
_cell.length_a   1.000
_cell.length_b   1.000
_cell.length_c   1.000
_cell.angle_alpha   90.00
_cell.angle_beta   90.00
_cell.angle_gamma   90.00
#
_symmetry.space_group_name_H-M   'P 1'
#
loop_
_entity.id
_entity.type
_entity.pdbx_description
1 polymer ?
#
loop_
_entity_poly.entity_id
_entity_poly.type
_entity_poly.pdbx_seq_one_letter_code
_entity_poly.pdbx_strand_id
1 'polypeptide(L)'
;MKRPVFLTIWLILIVLADLFSLYSYTLGAATITRALPNVPSWAVMLLAILVVVQLVSIALLWMWKKLGFYLYLGSAAIAFVLNILTLGVSGGLTSIFGAVVGAAILYLAMRPVWQNFA
;
A
#
# COMPACT_ATOMS: atom_id res chain seq x y z
N MET A 1 2.60 26.79 1.84
CA MET A 1 1.32 26.17 2.28
C MET A 1 1.61 25.27 3.46
N LYS A 2 0.82 25.32 4.54
CA LYS A 2 1.01 24.44 5.70
C LYS A 2 0.32 23.10 5.43
N ARG A 3 1.06 21.99 5.49
CA ARG A 3 0.48 20.65 5.35
C ARG A 3 -0.32 20.31 6.63
N PRO A 4 -1.53 19.74 6.52
CA PRO A 4 -2.28 19.31 7.69
C PRO A 4 -1.48 18.27 8.48
N VAL A 5 -1.42 18.43 9.80
CA VAL A 5 -0.69 17.50 10.69
C VAL A 5 -1.21 16.08 10.53
N PHE A 6 -2.54 15.90 10.41
CA PHE A 6 -3.16 14.60 10.19
C PHE A 6 -2.68 13.91 8.90
N LEU A 7 -2.59 14.65 7.79
CA LEU A 7 -2.07 14.10 6.53
C LEU A 7 -0.60 13.69 6.67
N THR A 8 0.22 14.50 7.35
CA THR A 8 1.63 14.17 7.61
C THR A 8 1.76 12.89 8.45
N ILE A 9 1.02 12.79 9.56
CA ILE A 9 1.04 11.60 10.43
C ILE A 9 0.61 10.37 9.62
N TRP A 10 -0.47 10.47 8.85
CA TRP A 10 -0.98 9.37 8.07
C TRP A 10 0.01 8.87 7.01
N LEU A 11 0.68 9.78 6.30
CA LEU A 11 1.70 9.40 5.32
C LEU A 11 2.91 8.74 5.98
N ILE A 12 3.33 9.20 7.17
CA ILE A 12 4.41 8.54 7.93
C ILE A 12 4.00 7.13 8.33
N LEU A 13 2.77 6.93 8.80
CA LEU A 13 2.26 5.60 9.16
C LEU A 13 2.26 4.65 7.95
N ILE A 14 1.84 5.13 6.77
CA ILE A 14 1.88 4.31 5.56
C ILE A 14 3.33 3.96 5.19
N VAL A 15 4.28 4.91 5.27
CA VAL A 15 5.70 4.62 5.01
C VAL A 15 6.22 3.54 5.95
N LEU A 16 5.91 3.61 7.24
CA LEU A 16 6.34 2.59 8.20
C LEU A 16 5.74 1.21 7.88
N ALA A 17 4.46 1.16 7.52
CA ALA A 17 3.79 -0.08 7.11
C ALA A 17 4.39 -0.66 5.81
N ASP A 18 4.70 0.19 4.83
CA ASP A 18 5.32 -0.21 3.57
C ASP A 18 6.76 -0.69 3.78
N LEU A 19 7.56 -0.02 4.62
CA LEU A 19 8.92 -0.48 4.94
C LEU A 19 8.90 -1.84 5.64
N PHE A 20 7.98 -2.05 6.57
CA PHE A 20 7.78 -3.36 7.20
C PHE A 20 7.39 -4.42 6.15
N SER A 21 6.44 -4.10 5.27
CA SER A 21 5.99 -5.01 4.20
C SER A 21 7.11 -5.34 3.22
N LEU A 22 7.92 -4.35 2.84
CA LEU A 22 9.08 -4.53 1.96
C LEU A 22 10.10 -5.47 2.60
N TYR A 23 10.40 -5.27 3.87
CA TYR A 23 11.25 -6.19 4.64
C TYR A 23 10.68 -7.61 4.65
N SER A 24 9.38 -7.76 4.94
CA SER A 24 8.71 -9.07 4.96
C SER A 24 8.77 -9.79 3.62
N TYR A 25 8.55 -9.10 2.50
CA TYR A 25 8.57 -9.71 1.16
C TYR A 25 9.96 -9.93 0.57
N THR A 26 11.01 -9.32 1.14
CA THR A 26 12.39 -9.45 0.65
C THR A 26 13.22 -10.33 1.59
N LEU A 27 13.68 -9.76 2.71
CA LEU A 27 14.54 -10.44 3.69
C LEU A 27 13.76 -11.46 4.52
N GLY A 28 12.47 -11.20 4.77
CA GLY A 28 11.57 -12.08 5.50
C GLY A 28 10.88 -13.15 4.64
N ALA A 29 11.18 -13.21 3.33
CA ALA A 29 10.42 -14.03 2.37
C ALA A 29 10.41 -15.52 2.75
N ALA A 30 11.54 -16.05 3.27
CA ALA A 30 11.63 -17.44 3.71
C ALA A 30 10.64 -17.78 4.85
N THR A 31 10.36 -16.82 5.74
CA THR A 31 9.38 -16.98 6.82
C THR A 31 7.96 -17.03 6.24
N ILE A 32 7.66 -16.17 5.26
CA ILE A 32 6.37 -16.18 4.56
C ILE A 32 6.16 -17.50 3.81
N THR A 33 7.14 -17.96 3.04
CA THR A 33 7.04 -19.22 2.28
C THR A 33 6.88 -20.43 3.18
N ARG A 34 7.44 -20.41 4.41
CA ARG A 34 7.21 -21.48 5.40
C ARG A 34 5.82 -21.42 6.02
N ALA A 35 5.32 -20.23 6.31
CA ALA A 35 3.97 -20.04 6.88
C ALA A 35 2.87 -20.28 5.85
N LEU A 36 3.14 -19.99 4.58
CA LEU A 36 2.22 -20.06 3.45
C LEU A 36 2.87 -20.84 2.29
N PRO A 37 3.04 -22.18 2.43
CA PRO A 37 3.79 -23.01 1.48
C PRO A 37 3.16 -23.08 0.07
N ASN A 38 1.88 -22.72 -0.05
CA ASN A 38 1.16 -22.73 -1.32
C ASN A 38 1.31 -21.41 -2.10
N VAL A 39 1.94 -20.38 -1.53
CA VAL A 39 2.13 -19.10 -2.21
C VAL A 39 3.30 -19.20 -3.20
N PRO A 40 3.08 -18.94 -4.49
CA PRO A 40 4.16 -18.96 -5.47
C PRO A 40 5.20 -17.88 -5.20
N SER A 41 6.48 -18.18 -5.44
CA SER A 41 7.58 -17.23 -5.27
C SER A 41 7.44 -15.97 -6.13
N TRP A 42 6.88 -16.10 -7.34
CA TRP A 42 6.62 -14.96 -8.23
C TRP A 42 5.63 -13.96 -7.61
N ALA A 43 4.68 -14.42 -6.80
CA ALA A 43 3.69 -13.56 -6.18
C ALA A 43 4.31 -12.72 -5.06
N VAL A 44 5.21 -13.31 -4.27
CA VAL A 44 5.97 -12.59 -3.23
C VAL A 44 6.84 -11.51 -3.87
N MET A 45 7.49 -11.82 -5.02
CA MET A 45 8.27 -10.84 -5.77
C MET A 45 7.40 -9.68 -6.30
N LEU A 46 6.22 -9.98 -6.86
CA LEU A 46 5.29 -8.93 -7.31
C LEU A 46 4.78 -8.06 -6.15
N LEU A 47 4.48 -8.65 -5.00
CA LEU A 47 4.07 -7.90 -3.81
C LEU A 47 5.20 -6.96 -3.34
N ALA A 48 6.46 -7.39 -3.36
CA ALA A 48 7.60 -6.53 -3.07
C ALA A 48 7.68 -5.33 -4.04
N ILE A 49 7.47 -5.57 -5.34
CA ILE A 49 7.44 -4.50 -6.36
C ILE A 49 6.28 -3.53 -6.10
N LEU A 50 5.08 -4.05 -5.76
CA LEU A 50 3.92 -3.21 -5.46
C LEU A 50 4.14 -2.33 -4.23
N VAL A 51 4.84 -2.83 -3.21
CA VAL A 51 5.23 -2.02 -2.05
C VAL A 51 6.16 -0.87 -2.46
N VAL A 52 7.11 -1.11 -3.38
CA VAL A 52 7.95 -0.03 -3.93
C VAL A 52 7.10 1.00 -4.68
N VAL A 53 6.11 0.56 -5.47
CA VAL A 53 5.16 1.46 -6.13
C VAL A 53 4.36 2.28 -5.11
N GLN A 54 3.94 1.68 -3.99
CA GLN A 54 3.28 2.42 -2.91
C GLN A 54 4.20 3.47 -2.28
N LEU A 55 5.47 3.17 -2.01
CA LEU A 55 6.43 4.16 -1.51
C LEU A 55 6.62 5.33 -2.50
N VAL A 56 6.69 5.05 -3.81
CA VAL A 56 6.72 6.09 -4.85
C VAL A 56 5.42 6.91 -4.85
N SER A 57 4.27 6.25 -4.67
CA SER A 57 2.97 6.91 -4.56
C SER A 57 2.95 7.90 -3.39
N ILE A 58 3.50 7.52 -2.23
CA ILE A 58 3.63 8.36 -1.04
C ILE A 58 4.58 9.53 -1.30
N ALA A 59 5.71 9.30 -1.97
CA ALA A 59 6.64 10.36 -2.35
C ALA A 59 5.96 11.40 -3.26
N LEU A 60 5.15 10.96 -4.22
CA LEU A 60 4.35 11.85 -5.06
C LEU A 60 3.29 12.61 -4.26
N LEU A 61 2.67 11.97 -3.27
CA LEU A 61 1.76 12.65 -2.34
C LEU A 61 2.50 13.71 -1.51
N TRP A 62 3.75 13.46 -1.08
CA TRP A 62 4.62 14.47 -0.47
C TRP A 62 4.91 15.66 -1.37
N MET A 63 5.00 15.43 -2.68
CA MET A 63 5.17 16.46 -3.71
C MET A 63 3.85 17.10 -4.18
N TRP A 64 2.73 16.84 -3.49
CA TRP A 64 1.40 17.35 -3.86
C TRP A 64 0.93 16.93 -5.26
N LYS A 65 1.28 15.73 -5.72
CA LYS A 65 0.83 15.19 -7.01
C LYS A 65 -0.37 14.27 -6.82
N LYS A 66 -1.50 14.54 -7.51
CA LYS A 66 -2.69 13.66 -7.46
C LYS A 66 -2.40 12.26 -7.95
N LEU A 67 -1.42 12.13 -8.86
CA LEU A 67 -0.93 10.86 -9.38
C LEU A 67 -0.56 9.88 -8.25
N GLY A 68 -0.04 10.38 -7.12
CA GLY A 68 0.28 9.52 -5.98
C GLY A 68 -0.94 8.81 -5.39
N PHE A 69 -2.10 9.48 -5.33
CA PHE A 69 -3.33 8.85 -4.86
C PHE A 69 -3.84 7.76 -5.82
N TYR A 70 -3.79 8.04 -7.13
CA TYR A 70 -4.21 7.06 -8.15
C TYR A 70 -3.28 5.86 -8.21
N LEU A 71 -1.97 6.07 -8.06
CA LEU A 71 -0.99 4.99 -7.96
C LEU A 71 -1.23 4.13 -6.72
N TYR A 72 -1.47 4.75 -5.56
CA TYR A 72 -1.80 4.03 -4.33
C TYR A 72 -3.04 3.13 -4.51
N LEU A 73 -4.12 3.67 -5.07
CA LEU A 73 -5.33 2.90 -5.37
C LEU A 73 -5.08 1.78 -6.38
N GLY A 74 -4.33 2.07 -7.45
CA GLY A 74 -3.99 1.08 -8.47
C GLY A 74 -3.15 -0.08 -7.91
N SER A 75 -2.11 0.22 -7.14
CA SER A 75 -1.30 -0.81 -6.48
C SER A 75 -2.09 -1.62 -5.47
N ALA A 76 -2.99 -0.98 -4.71
CA ALA A 76 -3.87 -1.66 -3.76
C ALA A 76 -4.85 -2.61 -4.47
N ALA A 77 -5.41 -2.21 -5.62
CA ALA A 77 -6.27 -3.06 -6.43
C ALA A 77 -5.53 -4.29 -6.98
N ILE A 78 -4.30 -4.11 -7.48
CA ILE A 78 -3.48 -5.23 -7.96
C ILE A 78 -3.11 -6.17 -6.81
N ALA A 79 -2.69 -5.62 -5.66
CA ALA A 79 -2.38 -6.41 -4.48
C ALA A 79 -3.58 -7.23 -3.99
N PHE A 80 -4.79 -6.66 -4.04
CA PHE A 80 -6.02 -7.37 -3.71
C PHE A 80 -6.27 -8.56 -4.64
N VAL A 81 -6.13 -8.37 -5.96
CA VAL A 81 -6.28 -9.46 -6.94
C VAL A 81 -5.23 -10.55 -6.69
N LEU A 82 -3.97 -10.19 -6.43
CA LEU A 82 -2.92 -11.15 -6.12
C LEU A 82 -3.22 -11.96 -4.85
N ASN A 83 -3.75 -11.32 -3.80
CA ASN A 83 -4.11 -12.01 -2.57
C ASN A 83 -5.26 -12.99 -2.78
N ILE A 84 -6.27 -12.66 -3.61
CA ILE A 84 -7.32 -13.61 -3.98
C ILE A 84 -6.75 -14.81 -4.75
N LEU A 85 -5.89 -14.56 -5.74
CA LEU A 85 -5.35 -15.61 -6.59
C LEU A 85 -4.42 -16.58 -5.83
N THR A 86 -3.76 -16.11 -4.77
CA THR A 86 -2.76 -16.90 -4.04
C THR A 86 -3.26 -17.50 -2.74
N LEU A 87 -4.12 -16.79 -2.01
CA LEU A 87 -4.62 -17.18 -0.69
C LEU A 87 -6.12 -17.46 -0.68
N GLY A 88 -6.78 -17.36 -1.83
CA GLY A 88 -8.23 -17.50 -1.96
C GLY A 88 -9.00 -16.30 -1.41
N VAL A 89 -10.33 -16.45 -1.35
CA VAL A 89 -11.25 -15.37 -0.94
C VAL A 89 -10.94 -14.86 0.48
N SER A 90 -10.53 -15.73 1.39
CA SER A 90 -10.17 -15.35 2.77
C SER A 90 -8.97 -14.41 2.84
N GLY A 91 -7.91 -14.63 2.03
CA GLY A 91 -6.76 -13.73 1.95
C GLY A 91 -7.07 -12.43 1.21
N GLY A 92 -7.98 -12.46 0.24
CA GLY A 92 -8.50 -11.26 -0.40
C GLY A 92 -9.26 -10.35 0.57
N LEU A 93 -10.12 -10.92 1.42
CA LEU A 93 -10.97 -10.16 2.34
C LEU A 93 -10.17 -9.41 3.41
N THR A 94 -9.12 -10.03 3.98
CA THR A 94 -8.23 -9.34 4.94
C THR A 94 -7.47 -8.19 4.28
N SER A 95 -7.07 -8.39 3.02
CA SER A 95 -6.40 -7.37 2.20
C SER A 95 -7.32 -6.20 1.82
N ILE A 96 -8.61 -6.47 1.57
CA ILE A 96 -9.62 -5.44 1.30
C ILE A 96 -9.82 -4.54 2.51
N PHE A 97 -9.90 -5.09 3.72
CA PHE A 97 -10.14 -4.28 4.91
C PHE A 97 -8.99 -3.29 5.12
N GLY A 98 -7.75 -3.73 4.98
CA GLY A 98 -6.59 -2.85 5.04
C GLY A 98 -6.57 -1.81 3.91
N ALA A 99 -6.77 -2.26 2.67
CA ALA A 99 -6.70 -1.40 1.48
C ALA A 99 -7.81 -0.34 1.42
N VAL A 100 -9.06 -0.73 1.68
CA VAL A 100 -10.23 0.16 1.60
C VAL A 100 -10.23 1.15 2.76
N VAL A 101 -9.98 0.68 3.99
CA VAL A 101 -9.89 1.57 5.15
C VAL A 101 -8.71 2.52 4.99
N GLY A 102 -7.56 2.02 4.54
CA GLY A 102 -6.37 2.84 4.31
C GLY A 102 -6.59 3.93 3.25
N ALA A 103 -7.19 3.56 2.12
CA ALA A 103 -7.55 4.49 1.05
C ALA A 103 -8.61 5.51 1.48
N ALA A 104 -9.62 5.10 2.24
CA ALA A 104 -10.66 5.99 2.76
C ALA A 104 -10.06 7.03 3.72
N ILE A 105 -9.20 6.61 4.65
CA ILE A 105 -8.52 7.53 5.56
C ILE A 105 -7.62 8.50 4.78
N LEU A 106 -6.89 8.01 3.78
CA LEU A 106 -6.05 8.86 2.93
C LEU A 106 -6.87 9.91 2.18
N TYR A 107 -8.00 9.51 1.59
CA TYR A 107 -8.91 10.43 0.91
C TYR A 107 -9.45 11.49 1.86
N LEU A 108 -9.91 11.10 3.06
CA LEU A 108 -10.38 12.03 4.08
C LEU A 108 -9.28 13.00 4.55
N ALA A 109 -8.03 12.52 4.68
CA ALA A 109 -6.88 13.35 5.02
C ALA A 109 -6.53 14.36 3.92
N MET A 110 -6.70 13.97 2.65
CA MET A 110 -6.43 14.82 1.49
C MET A 110 -7.56 15.80 1.20
N ARG A 111 -8.82 15.46 1.50
CA ARG A 111 -10.02 16.26 1.16
C ARG A 111 -9.90 17.75 1.51
N PRO A 112 -9.41 18.18 2.70
CA PRO A 112 -9.32 19.60 3.04
C PRO A 112 -8.30 20.38 2.21
N VAL A 113 -7.35 19.68 1.60
CA VAL A 113 -6.22 20.26 0.86
C VAL A 113 -6.17 19.76 -0.58
N TRP A 114 -7.25 19.17 -1.09
CA TRP A 114 -7.31 18.55 -2.42
C TRP A 114 -7.00 19.55 -3.54
N GLN A 115 -7.40 20.81 -3.38
CA GLN A 115 -7.13 21.90 -4.32
C GLN A 115 -5.63 22.21 -4.46
N ASN A 116 -4.83 21.87 -3.46
CA ASN A 116 -3.37 22.09 -3.48
C ASN A 116 -2.64 21.01 -4.28
N PHE A 117 -3.30 19.89 -4.62
CA PHE A 117 -2.68 18.86 -5.43
C PHE A 117 -2.73 19.23 -6.91
N ALA A 118 -1.57 19.23 -7.55
CA ALA A 118 -1.42 19.36 -8.99
C ALA A 118 -1.76 18.03 -9.68
#